data_AF-A0A842WEA3-F1
#
_entry.id   AF-A0A842WEA3-F1
#
_cell.length_a   1.000
_cell.length_b   1.000
_cell.length_c   1.000
_cell.angle_alpha   90.00
_cell.angle_beta   90.00
_cell.angle_gamma   90.00
#
_symmetry.space_group_name_H-M   'P 1'
#
loop_
_entity.id
_entity.type
_entity.pdbx_description
1 polymer ?
#
loop_
_entity_poly.entity_id
_entity_poly.type
_entity_poly.pdbx_seq_one_letter_code
_entity_poly.pdbx_strand_id
1 'polypeptide(L)' 'MIIKRHAWKKWEVSLKNLKTSAGNRYKLTRKLLNHPISETKIFISKKNAIKQFKKWLK' A
#
# COMPACT_ATOMS: atom_id res chain seq x y z
N MET A 1 -5.32 8.95 3.59
CA MET A 1 -4.20 8.12 3.10
C MET A 1 -3.49 7.55 4.32
N ILE A 2 -3.18 6.26 4.36
CA ILE A 2 -2.49 5.63 5.51
C ILE A 2 -1.06 5.33 5.09
N ILE A 3 -0.08 5.80 5.85
CA ILE A 3 1.34 5.56 5.59
C ILE A 3 1.93 4.92 6.85
N LYS A 4 2.64 3.81 6.69
CA LYS A 4 3.44 3.21 7.76
C LYS A 4 4.83 2.88 7.24
N ARG A 5 5.84 3.21 8.04
CA ARG A 5 7.24 2.93 7.77
C ARG A 5 7.67 1.71 8.58
N HIS A 6 8.45 0.85 7.95
CA HIS A 6 9.13 -0.25 8.61
C HIS A 6 10.46 0.27 9.15
N ALA A 7 10.62 0.25 10.48
CA ALA A 7 11.82 0.79 11.14
C ALA A 7 13.09 0.03 10.74
N TRP A 8 12.99 -1.29 10.53
CA TRP A 8 14.15 -2.14 10.25
C TRP A 8 14.36 -2.40 8.77
N LYS A 9 13.29 -2.66 8.00
CA LYS A 9 13.42 -3.03 6.59
C LYS A 9 13.46 -1.84 5.61
N LYS A 10 13.44 -0.59 6.09
CA LYS A 10 13.45 0.65 5.27
C LYS A 10 12.32 0.75 4.23
N TRP A 11 11.26 -0.06 4.35
CA TRP A 11 10.09 0.02 3.47
C TRP A 11 9.10 1.04 4.01
N GLU A 12 8.64 1.95 3.15
CA GLU A 12 7.46 2.78 3.39
C GLU A 12 6.28 2.19 2.65
N VAL A 13 5.22 1.83 3.38
CA VAL A 13 3.98 1.27 2.82
C VAL A 13 2.86 2.30 2.92
N SER A 14 2.22 2.58 1.80
CA SER A 14 1.15 3.57 1.64
C SER A 14 -0.13 2.92 1.09
N LEU A 15 -1.27 3.18 1.72
CA LEU A 15 -2.59 2.79 1.25
C LEU A 15 -3.44 4.03 0.96
N LYS A 16 -3.91 4.14 -0.29
CA LYS A 16 -4.75 5.22 -0.79
C LYS A 16 -6.08 4.65 -1.31
N ASN A 17 -7.18 5.26 -0.93
CA ASN A 17 -8.48 4.99 -1.54
C ASN A 17 -8.61 5.85 -2.81
N LEU A 18 -9.01 5.23 -3.90
CA LEU A 18 -9.26 5.82 -5.20
C LEU A 18 -10.76 5.70 -5.47
N LYS A 19 -11.48 6.82 -5.39
CA LYS A 19 -12.85 6.88 -5.92
C LYS A 19 -12.74 6.98 -7.44
N THR A 20 -13.30 5.99 -8.13
CA THR A 20 -13.39 5.96 -9.60
C THR A 20 -14.86 5.90 -10.01
N SER A 21 -15.17 6.22 -11.26
CA SER A 21 -16.52 6.11 -11.82
C SER A 21 -17.06 4.66 -11.74
N ALA A 22 -16.16 3.67 -11.72
CA ALA A 22 -16.46 2.25 -11.58
C ALA A 22 -16.47 1.76 -10.10
N GLY A 23 -16.46 2.67 -9.13
CA GLY A 23 -16.51 2.36 -7.69
C GLY A 23 -15.21 2.66 -6.93
N ASN A 24 -15.14 2.18 -5.68
CA ASN A 24 -13.99 2.38 -4.80
C ASN A 24 -12.88 1.37 -5.13
N ARG A 25 -11.67 1.85 -5.41
CA ARG A 25 -10.45 1.05 -5.54
C ARG A 25 -9.45 1.42 -4.47
N TYR A 26 -8.59 0.51 -4.08
CA TYR A 26 -7.60 0.71 -3.03
C TYR A 26 -6.20 0.48 -3.61
N LYS A 27 -5.44 1.56 -3.76
CA LYS A 27 -4.05 1.52 -4.22
C LYS A 27 -3.14 1.35 -3.02
N LEU A 28 -2.38 0.26 -3.03
CA LEU A 28 -1.37 -0.08 -2.04
C LEU A 28 0.00 0.03 -2.71
N THR A 29 0.90 0.85 -2.17
CA THR A 29 2.24 1.05 -2.71
C THR A 29 3.26 0.86 -1.59
N ARG A 30 4.31 0.07 -1.82
CA ARG A 30 5.50 0.02 -0.95
C ARG A 30 6.70 0.55 -1.71
N LYS A 31 7.52 1.36 -1.08
CA LYS A 31 8.79 1.83 -1.65
C LYS A 31 9.92 1.60 -0.65
N LEU A 32 11.10 1.27 -1.15
CA LEU A 32 12.28 1.19 -0.33
C LEU A 32 12.85 2.61 -0.22
N LEU A 33 13.00 3.16 0.99
CA LEU A 33 13.31 4.59 1.17
C LEU A 33 14.66 5.02 0.55
N ASN A 34 15.59 4.09 0.42
CA ASN A 34 16.95 4.38 -0.05
C ASN A 34 17.24 3.82 -1.46
N HIS A 35 16.23 3.31 -2.17
CA HIS A 35 16.40 2.77 -3.51
C HIS A 35 15.21 3.15 -4.40
N PRO A 36 15.39 3.22 -5.73
CA PRO A 36 14.31 3.51 -6.68
C PRO A 36 13.34 2.33 -6.87
N ILE A 37 13.23 1.43 -5.89
CA ILE A 37 12.39 0.23 -5.97
C ILE A 37 11.04 0.54 -5.32
N SER A 38 9.97 0.42 -6.11
CA SER A 38 8.60 0.52 -5.62
C SER A 38 7.71 -0.57 -6.20
N GLU A 39 6.81 -1.09 -5.39
CA GLU A 39 5.82 -2.08 -5.79
C GLU A 39 4.43 -1.52 -5.51
N THR A 40 3.55 -1.55 -6.51
CA THR A 40 2.18 -1.06 -6.42
C THR A 40 1.20 -2.19 -6.73
N LYS A 41 0.15 -2.30 -5.92
CA LYS A 41 -0.99 -3.20 -6.12
C LYS A 41 -2.30 -2.44 -5.97
N ILE A 42 -3.27 -2.76 -6.83
CA ILE A 42 -4.61 -2.17 -6.76
C ILE A 42 -5.61 -3.27 -6.39
N PHE A 43 -6.49 -2.95 -5.45
CA PHE A 43 -7.52 -3.86 -4.97
C PHE A 43 -8.90 -3.24 -5.17
N ILE A 44 -9.89 -4.07 -5.49
CA ILE A 44 -11.30 -3.65 -5.53
C ILE A 44 -11.87 -3.59 -4.11
N SER A 45 -11.48 -4.53 -3.23
CA SER A 45 -11.97 -4.60 -1.86
C SER A 45 -11.00 -4.02 -0.83
N LYS A 46 -11.52 -3.20 0.09
CA LYS A 46 -10.78 -2.65 1.25
C LYS A 46 -10.15 -3.75 2.10
N LYS A 47 -10.90 -4.85 2.31
CA LYS A 47 -10.47 -5.98 3.15
C LYS A 47 -9.20 -6.63 2.61
N ASN A 48 -9.14 -6.84 1.29
CA ASN A 48 -7.97 -7.42 0.63
C ASN A 48 -6.77 -6.47 0.67
N ALA A 49 -7.01 -5.17 0.46
CA ALA A 49 -5.97 -4.15 0.55
C ALA A 49 -5.36 -4.08 1.96
N ILE A 50 -6.19 -4.13 3.01
CA ILE A 50 -5.72 -4.14 4.41
C ILE A 50 -4.97 -5.43 4.73
N LYS A 51 -5.44 -6.60 4.25
CA LYS A 51 -4.75 -7.88 4.45
C LYS A 51 -3.33 -7.84 3.87
N GLN A 52 -3.19 -7.31 2.65
CA GLN A 52 -1.89 -7.15 2.01
C GLN A 52 -1.03 -6.09 2.71
N PHE A 53 -1.62 -4.97 3.12
CA PHE A 53 -0.93 -3.92 3.90
C PHE A 53 -0.31 -4.48 5.18
N LYS A 54 -1.08 -5.25 5.96
CA LYS A 54 -0.58 -5.92 7.16
C LYS A 54 0.52 -6.94 6.85
N LYS A 55 0.38 -7.70 5.75
CA LYS A 55 1.40 -8.66 5.31
C LYS A 55 2.74 -7.99 4.96
N TRP A 56 2.71 -6.82 4.33
CA TRP A 56 3.92 -6.05 4.02
C TRP A 56 4.53 -5.34 5.23
N LEU A 57 3.76 -5.16 6.29
CA LEU A 57 4.24 -4.60 7.56
C LEU A 57 4.80 -5.64 8.53
N LYS A 58 4.77 -6.94 8.19
CA LYS A 58 5.39 -8.01 8.97
C LYS A 58 6.84 -8.22 8.51
#